data_AF-A0A8S4G9R3-F1
#
_entry.id   AF-A0A8S4G9R3-F1
#
_cell.length_a   1.000
_cell.length_b   1.000
_cell.length_c   1.000
_cell.angle_alpha   90.00
_cell.angle_beta   90.00
_cell.angle_gamma   90.00
#
_symmetry.space_group_name_H-M   'P 1'
#
loop_
_entity.id
_entity.type
_entity.pdbx_description
1 polymer ?
#
loop_
_entity_poly.entity_id
_entity_poly.type
_entity_poly.pdbx_seq_one_letter_code
_entity_poly.pdbx_strand_id
1 'polypeptide(L)'
;VSEKGILAKESKETAEVILFFDELFDSVNGSYYGSKKKSWKPLLGPVTPTSSHQKYWTDARKVFKSMKFYTENGKSGVVPSITNWLQTLENLDLLMKKLATEHNLTSIWIRHFNQDPLENFFGCVRSHGVRNVNPTCAGFEVAFAALLINNLSSNHSPGANCEKDKCVNIKSLRNIFFENRVASSPVPTEIDFRHITSDDIIVGIQFKKNNPKVIAQLEYVAGYVLRKTKTKVFKNCPNCNNCLFNNIKEITNIAVKEYKKEKKLLTYPATELVASFSDMQDVIIDIIKFNAAMPNIKNYIKTVFCMINNYNYITCQMHKKDVIMYITFACSWSPLENSSTPTVIGSSADMTSQLPLQLASPDNLISDTIHQRNPKHSSLQSMLSAQIY
;
A
#
# COMPACT_ATOMS: atom_id res chain seq x y z
N VAL A 1 13.25 32.10 33.87
CA VAL A 1 12.45 33.15 33.18
C VAL A 1 11.33 33.64 34.10
N SER A 2 10.59 32.76 34.78
CA SER A 2 9.69 33.13 35.90
C SER A 2 10.43 33.76 37.09
N GLU A 3 11.61 33.24 37.46
CA GLU A 3 12.46 33.81 38.54
C GLU A 3 12.99 35.22 38.23
N LYS A 4 12.93 35.64 36.95
CA LYS A 4 13.29 37.00 36.52
C LYS A 4 12.06 37.92 36.44
N GLY A 5 10.89 37.46 36.89
CA GLY A 5 9.62 38.22 36.85
C GLY A 5 9.01 38.40 35.46
N ILE A 6 9.50 37.69 34.44
CA ILE A 6 9.07 37.85 33.04
C ILE A 6 7.79 37.06 32.73
N LEU A 7 7.55 35.96 33.45
CA LEU A 7 6.39 35.09 33.30
C LEU A 7 5.71 34.85 34.64
N ALA A 8 4.41 34.57 34.59
CA ALA A 8 3.60 34.24 35.76
C ALA A 8 4.14 33.00 36.50
N LYS A 9 3.85 32.90 37.80
CA LYS A 9 4.41 31.83 38.65
C LYS A 9 3.95 30.45 38.20
N GLU A 10 2.70 30.36 37.74
CA GLU A 10 2.03 29.20 37.17
C GLU A 10 2.74 28.68 35.90
N SER A 11 3.51 29.54 35.22
CA SER A 11 4.34 29.12 34.08
C SER A 11 5.45 28.16 34.48
N LYS A 12 5.91 28.19 35.75
CA LYS A 12 6.91 27.22 36.25
C LYS A 12 6.32 25.82 36.36
N GLU A 13 5.14 25.72 36.97
CA GLU A 13 4.43 24.45 37.15
C GLU A 13 4.08 23.81 35.79
N THR A 14 3.63 24.64 34.84
CA THR A 14 3.37 24.19 33.46
C THR A 14 4.65 23.68 32.78
N ALA A 15 5.77 24.39 32.94
CA ALA A 15 7.04 23.99 32.35
C ALA A 15 7.55 22.66 32.92
N GLU A 16 7.37 22.40 34.21
CA GLU A 16 7.75 21.14 34.86
C GLU A 16 6.93 19.96 34.29
N VAL A 17 5.62 20.14 34.09
CA VAL A 17 4.75 19.12 33.49
C VAL A 17 5.12 18.86 32.03
N ILE A 18 5.38 19.92 31.25
CA ILE A 18 5.79 19.78 29.84
C ILE A 18 7.11 19.03 29.74
N LEU A 19 8.10 19.39 30.57
CA LEU A 19 9.41 18.72 30.57
C LEU A 19 9.28 17.25 30.94
N PHE A 20 8.45 16.93 31.94
CA PHE A 20 8.15 15.55 32.31
C PHE A 20 7.61 14.74 31.12
N PHE A 21 6.62 15.25 30.38
CA PHE A 21 6.08 14.53 29.23
C PHE A 21 7.04 14.47 28.04
N ASP A 22 7.86 15.50 27.81
CA ASP A 22 8.90 15.52 26.77
C ASP A 22 9.95 14.42 27.02
N GLU A 23 10.47 14.31 28.24
CA GLU A 23 11.42 13.27 28.63
C GLU A 23 10.80 11.87 28.62
N LEU A 24 9.56 11.74 29.09
CA LEU A 24 8.81 10.49 29.02
C LEU A 24 8.67 10.01 27.56
N PHE A 25 8.28 10.90 26.66
CA PHE A 25 8.10 10.57 25.25
C PHE A 25 9.43 10.21 24.58
N ASP A 26 10.51 10.94 24.88
CA ASP A 26 11.86 10.56 24.44
C ASP A 26 12.18 9.13 24.86
N SER A 27 11.91 8.77 26.13
CA SER A 27 12.24 7.46 26.72
C SER A 27 11.50 6.26 26.09
N VAL A 28 10.39 6.49 25.40
CA VAL A 28 9.59 5.44 24.75
C VAL A 28 9.52 5.57 23.23
N ASN A 29 10.20 6.56 22.64
CA ASN A 29 10.23 6.76 21.19
C ASN A 29 11.66 6.99 20.64
N GLY A 30 12.67 6.64 21.44
CA GLY A 30 14.08 6.69 21.07
C GLY A 30 14.39 5.87 19.81
N SER A 31 15.24 6.44 18.95
CA SER A 31 15.67 5.81 17.70
C SER A 31 17.13 6.05 17.40
N TYR A 32 17.75 5.14 16.62
CA TYR A 32 19.15 5.26 16.21
C TYR A 32 19.44 6.59 15.51
N TYR A 33 18.54 7.04 14.64
CA TYR A 33 18.72 8.29 13.93
C TYR A 33 18.41 9.52 14.79
N GLY A 34 17.45 9.43 15.70
CA GLY A 34 17.07 10.51 16.60
C GLY A 34 18.16 10.80 17.63
N SER A 35 18.67 9.75 18.29
CA SER A 35 19.74 9.84 19.29
C SER A 35 21.01 10.50 18.74
N LYS A 36 21.43 10.18 17.51
CA LYS A 36 22.62 10.80 16.89
C LYS A 36 22.51 12.32 16.73
N LYS A 37 21.30 12.85 16.52
CA LYS A 37 21.08 14.28 16.31
C LYS A 37 20.96 15.07 17.62
N LYS A 38 20.63 14.40 18.72
CA LYS A 38 20.31 15.00 20.01
C LYS A 38 21.04 14.27 21.13
N SER A 39 22.36 14.25 21.09
CA SER A 39 23.20 13.56 22.08
C SER A 39 22.98 14.03 23.52
N TRP A 40 22.48 15.26 23.70
CA TRP A 40 22.13 15.83 25.01
C TRP A 40 20.82 15.30 25.61
N LYS A 41 20.03 14.53 24.85
CA LYS A 41 18.80 13.86 25.30
C LYS A 41 19.05 12.36 25.44
N PRO A 42 19.54 11.87 26.59
CA PRO A 42 20.00 10.48 26.74
C PRO A 42 18.86 9.45 26.59
N LEU A 43 17.63 9.85 26.89
CA LEU A 43 16.44 9.01 26.76
C LEU A 43 16.02 8.75 25.29
N LEU A 44 16.61 9.44 24.32
CA LEU A 44 16.42 9.10 22.90
C LEU A 44 17.30 7.93 22.44
N GLY A 45 18.24 7.48 23.28
CA GLY A 45 19.13 6.36 23.02
C GLY A 45 18.43 4.99 23.12
N PRO A 46 19.18 3.90 22.94
CA PRO A 46 18.63 2.57 23.17
C PRO A 46 18.52 2.31 24.68
N VAL A 47 17.58 1.46 25.06
CA VAL A 47 17.50 0.93 26.42
C VAL A 47 18.56 -0.14 26.57
N THR A 48 19.49 0.11 27.49
CA THR A 48 20.57 -0.80 27.89
C THR A 48 20.58 -0.98 29.41
N PRO A 49 21.25 -2.03 29.94
CA PRO A 49 21.38 -2.23 31.39
C PRO A 49 21.98 -1.05 32.15
N THR A 50 22.75 -0.20 31.46
CA THR A 50 23.41 0.98 32.05
C THR A 50 22.72 2.30 31.71
N SER A 51 21.70 2.28 30.86
CA SER A 51 20.97 3.48 30.46
C SER A 51 20.05 3.99 31.58
N SER A 52 19.68 5.27 31.53
CA SER A 52 18.81 5.90 32.54
C SER A 52 17.33 5.54 32.44
N HIS A 53 16.91 4.79 31.41
CA HIS A 53 15.49 4.54 31.10
C HIS A 53 14.71 3.87 32.24
N GLN A 54 15.19 2.74 32.77
CA GLN A 54 14.46 1.99 33.81
C GLN A 54 14.32 2.80 35.11
N LYS A 55 15.36 3.58 35.46
CA LYS A 55 15.31 4.53 36.57
C LYS A 55 14.24 5.59 36.30
N TYR A 56 14.27 6.20 35.12
CA TYR A 56 13.31 7.22 34.71
C TYR A 56 11.87 6.69 34.73
N TRP A 57 11.61 5.51 34.18
CA TRP A 57 10.29 4.88 34.19
C TRP A 57 9.80 4.60 35.61
N THR A 58 10.69 4.17 36.50
CA THR A 58 10.36 3.98 37.92
C THR A 58 9.92 5.29 38.59
N ASP A 59 10.61 6.39 38.31
CA ASP A 59 10.27 7.70 38.85
C ASP A 59 9.01 8.28 38.20
N ALA A 60 8.84 8.13 36.88
CA ALA A 60 7.65 8.54 36.15
C ALA A 60 6.38 7.84 36.64
N ARG A 61 6.46 6.54 37.00
CA ARG A 61 5.33 5.85 37.64
C ARG A 61 4.92 6.48 38.97
N LYS A 62 5.86 7.01 39.76
CA LYS A 62 5.53 7.71 41.01
C LYS A 62 4.79 9.02 40.73
N VAL A 63 5.25 9.77 39.72
CA VAL A 63 4.60 11.01 39.27
C VAL A 63 3.17 10.70 38.78
N PHE A 64 2.98 9.71 37.93
CA PHE A 64 1.63 9.34 37.47
C PHE A 64 0.69 8.92 38.60
N LYS A 65 1.19 8.20 39.60
CA LYS A 65 0.40 7.83 40.79
C LYS A 65 0.03 9.01 41.68
N SER A 66 0.77 10.12 41.63
CA SER A 66 0.46 11.32 42.41
C SER A 66 -0.48 12.29 41.70
N MET A 67 -0.66 12.16 40.38
CA MET A 67 -1.55 13.02 39.60
C MET A 67 -3.02 12.83 40.01
N LYS A 68 -3.72 13.96 40.21
CA LYS A 68 -5.16 14.01 40.48
C LYS A 68 -5.82 14.93 39.46
N PHE A 69 -6.95 14.49 38.93
CA PHE A 69 -7.70 15.23 37.91
C PHE A 69 -9.06 15.61 38.46
N TYR A 70 -9.47 16.85 38.20
CA TYR A 70 -10.74 17.39 38.68
C TYR A 70 -11.50 17.98 37.50
N THR A 71 -12.82 17.78 37.48
CA THR A 71 -13.71 18.45 36.52
C THR A 71 -13.94 19.90 36.93
N GLU A 72 -14.54 20.71 36.05
CA GLU A 72 -14.94 22.10 36.36
C GLU A 72 -15.81 22.20 37.62
N ASN A 73 -16.58 21.14 37.90
CA ASN A 73 -17.44 21.04 39.08
C ASN A 73 -16.70 20.51 40.34
N GLY A 74 -15.37 20.40 40.30
CA GLY A 74 -14.54 19.94 41.43
C GLY A 74 -14.61 18.44 41.72
N LYS A 75 -15.28 17.64 40.86
CA LYS A 75 -15.34 16.18 41.05
C LYS A 75 -14.05 15.52 40.56
N SER A 76 -13.48 14.64 41.38
CA SER A 76 -12.33 13.82 41.00
C SER A 76 -12.69 12.92 39.82
N GLY A 77 -11.84 12.93 38.79
CA GLY A 77 -11.98 12.11 37.59
C GLY A 77 -10.83 11.12 37.45
N VAL A 78 -11.10 10.01 36.74
CA VAL A 78 -10.07 9.08 36.30
C VAL A 78 -9.75 9.39 34.84
N VAL A 79 -8.46 9.54 34.52
CA VAL A 79 -7.99 9.74 33.15
C VAL A 79 -7.39 8.43 32.64
N PRO A 80 -8.06 7.73 31.70
CA PRO A 80 -7.61 6.42 31.22
C PRO A 80 -6.18 6.43 30.69
N SER A 81 -5.76 7.51 30.04
CA SER A 81 -4.40 7.66 29.51
C SER A 81 -3.32 7.54 30.59
N ILE A 82 -3.59 7.98 31.83
CA ILE A 82 -2.63 7.88 32.95
C ILE A 82 -2.51 6.43 33.42
N THR A 83 -3.64 5.72 33.52
CA THR A 83 -3.67 4.28 33.81
C THR A 83 -2.91 3.49 32.75
N ASN A 84 -3.12 3.83 31.47
CA ASN A 84 -2.42 3.20 30.35
C ASN A 84 -0.92 3.47 30.40
N TRP A 85 -0.49 4.70 30.70
CA TRP A 85 0.93 5.01 30.86
C TRP A 85 1.60 4.22 31.99
N LEU A 86 0.93 4.09 33.14
CA LEU A 86 1.43 3.26 34.25
C LEU A 86 1.68 1.82 33.79
N GLN A 87 0.69 1.23 33.11
CA GLN A 87 0.78 -0.12 32.59
C GLN A 87 1.87 -0.26 31.51
N THR A 88 1.97 0.69 30.58
CA THR A 88 3.02 0.71 29.55
C THR A 88 4.41 0.71 30.16
N LEU A 89 4.66 1.57 31.15
CA LEU A 89 5.97 1.66 31.81
C LEU A 89 6.32 0.40 32.61
N GLU A 90 5.34 -0.22 33.26
CA GLU A 90 5.53 -1.50 33.96
C GLU A 90 5.83 -2.65 32.98
N ASN A 91 5.08 -2.72 31.89
CA ASN A 91 5.28 -3.74 30.85
C ASN A 91 6.60 -3.57 30.11
N LEU A 92 7.04 -2.34 29.84
CA LEU A 92 8.35 -2.07 29.23
C LEU A 92 9.48 -2.55 30.15
N ASP A 93 9.42 -2.24 31.45
CA ASP A 93 10.40 -2.74 32.43
C ASP A 93 10.48 -4.28 32.44
N LEU A 94 9.32 -4.95 32.46
CA LEU A 94 9.24 -6.41 32.41
C LEU A 94 9.79 -6.98 31.10
N LEU A 95 9.42 -6.39 29.97
CA LEU A 95 9.84 -6.81 28.65
C LEU A 95 11.35 -6.68 28.48
N MET A 96 11.94 -5.57 28.93
CA MET A 96 13.39 -5.36 28.85
C MET A 96 14.15 -6.42 29.66
N LYS A 97 13.64 -6.78 30.85
CA LYS A 97 14.22 -7.87 31.66
C LYS A 97 14.14 -9.20 30.94
N LYS A 98 12.97 -9.57 30.40
CA LYS A 98 12.79 -10.83 29.66
C LYS A 98 13.69 -10.91 28.42
N LEU A 99 13.74 -9.86 27.62
CA LEU A 99 14.59 -9.82 26.42
C LEU A 99 16.08 -9.96 26.77
N ALA A 100 16.52 -9.37 27.89
CA ALA A 100 17.88 -9.54 28.35
C ALA A 100 18.16 -10.97 28.87
N THR A 101 17.29 -11.53 29.71
CA THR A 101 17.55 -12.82 30.39
C THR A 101 17.28 -14.04 29.52
N GLU A 102 16.26 -13.98 28.66
CA GLU A 102 15.81 -15.13 27.85
C GLU A 102 16.41 -15.11 26.43
N HIS A 103 16.80 -13.93 25.93
CA HIS A 103 17.26 -13.77 24.54
C HIS A 103 18.62 -13.06 24.39
N ASN A 104 19.29 -12.70 25.50
CA ASN A 104 20.57 -11.96 25.48
C ASN A 104 20.51 -10.64 24.68
N LEU A 105 19.33 -10.01 24.59
CA LEU A 105 19.14 -8.72 23.91
C LEU A 105 19.26 -7.58 24.92
N THR A 106 20.40 -6.89 24.91
CA THR A 106 20.77 -5.87 25.91
C THR A 106 20.78 -4.43 25.38
N SER A 107 20.39 -4.21 24.13
CA SER A 107 20.28 -2.88 23.53
C SER A 107 19.05 -2.83 22.63
N ILE A 108 18.01 -2.13 23.08
CA ILE A 108 16.69 -2.15 22.42
C ILE A 108 16.23 -0.74 22.09
N TRP A 109 15.76 -0.53 20.87
CA TRP A 109 15.15 0.73 20.44
C TRP A 109 13.65 0.70 20.65
N ILE A 110 13.14 1.49 21.60
CA ILE A 110 11.73 1.40 22.04
C ILE A 110 10.75 1.88 20.96
N ARG A 111 11.22 2.68 20.00
CA ARG A 111 10.42 3.07 18.82
C ARG A 111 9.82 1.90 18.04
N HIS A 112 10.40 0.71 18.11
CA HIS A 112 9.83 -0.46 17.43
C HIS A 112 8.60 -1.06 18.13
N PHE A 113 8.23 -0.57 19.32
CA PHE A 113 7.10 -1.05 20.11
C PHE A 113 5.88 -0.13 20.02
N ASN A 114 5.84 0.77 19.05
CA ASN A 114 4.69 1.62 18.76
C ASN A 114 4.01 1.19 17.44
N GLN A 115 2.82 1.77 17.19
CA GLN A 115 2.04 1.48 15.99
C GLN A 115 2.33 2.43 14.82
N ASP A 116 3.32 3.32 14.92
CA ASP A 116 3.64 4.30 13.87
C ASP A 116 3.88 3.62 12.51
N PRO A 117 4.60 2.47 12.42
CA PRO A 117 4.76 1.79 11.13
C PRO A 117 3.46 1.33 10.50
N LEU A 118 2.47 0.95 11.32
CA LEU A 118 1.15 0.55 10.84
C LEU A 118 0.36 1.77 10.34
N GLU A 119 0.42 2.89 11.06
CA GLU A 119 -0.21 4.15 10.64
C GLU A 119 0.41 4.68 9.34
N ASN A 120 1.73 4.61 9.22
CA ASN A 120 2.46 4.94 8.00
C ASN A 120 2.05 4.03 6.84
N PHE A 121 1.91 2.73 7.06
CA PHE A 121 1.38 1.80 6.06
C PHE A 121 -0.05 2.17 5.62
N PHE A 122 -0.95 2.53 6.54
CA PHE A 122 -2.27 3.02 6.15
C PHE A 122 -2.19 4.35 5.39
N GLY A 123 -1.24 5.22 5.73
CA GLY A 123 -0.90 6.40 4.93
C GLY A 123 -0.52 6.03 3.49
N CYS A 124 0.30 4.99 3.32
CA CYS A 124 0.67 4.47 2.01
C CYS A 124 -0.57 4.02 1.21
N VAL A 125 -1.48 3.25 1.84
CA VAL A 125 -2.73 2.79 1.20
C VAL A 125 -3.59 3.96 0.75
N ARG A 126 -3.79 4.97 1.61
CA ARG A 126 -4.57 6.17 1.25
C ARG A 126 -3.92 6.97 0.13
N SER A 127 -2.59 7.08 0.13
CA SER A 127 -1.85 7.78 -0.93
C SER A 127 -1.99 7.09 -2.30
N HIS A 128 -2.09 5.76 -2.32
CA HIS A 128 -2.25 4.97 -3.54
C HIS A 128 -3.60 5.25 -4.22
N GLY A 129 -4.63 5.56 -3.45
CA GLY A 129 -5.95 5.95 -3.96
C GLY A 129 -5.99 7.35 -4.59
N VAL A 130 -4.95 8.17 -4.44
CA VAL A 130 -4.83 9.58 -4.85
C VAL A 130 -5.98 10.46 -4.37
N ARG A 131 -7.16 10.36 -5.00
CA ARG A 131 -8.41 11.05 -4.61
C ARG A 131 -9.32 10.18 -3.76
N ASN A 132 -9.13 8.86 -3.78
CA ASN A 132 -9.87 7.91 -2.96
C ASN A 132 -9.10 7.60 -1.66
N VAL A 133 -9.11 8.55 -0.72
CA VAL A 133 -8.42 8.43 0.57
C VAL A 133 -9.17 7.56 1.60
N ASN A 134 -10.37 7.09 1.26
CA ASN A 134 -11.16 6.17 2.07
C ASN A 134 -11.59 4.95 1.22
N PRO A 135 -10.68 4.00 0.98
CA PRO A 135 -10.97 2.87 0.11
C PRO A 135 -12.02 1.93 0.71
N THR A 136 -12.81 1.30 -0.15
CA THR A 136 -13.62 0.13 0.25
C THR A 136 -12.72 -1.06 0.57
N CYS A 137 -13.24 -2.14 1.18
CA CYS A 137 -12.45 -3.35 1.45
C CYS A 137 -11.73 -3.89 0.19
N ALA A 138 -12.44 -3.97 -0.95
CA ALA A 138 -11.84 -4.37 -2.22
C ALA A 138 -10.77 -3.37 -2.72
N GLY A 139 -10.98 -2.07 -2.49
CA GLY A 139 -9.98 -1.04 -2.80
C GLY A 139 -8.73 -1.17 -1.94
N PHE A 140 -8.90 -1.51 -0.67
CA PHE A 140 -7.80 -1.77 0.27
C PHE A 140 -7.00 -2.99 -0.16
N GLU A 141 -7.65 -4.11 -0.48
CA GLU A 141 -6.98 -5.34 -0.94
C GLU A 141 -6.13 -5.08 -2.18
N VAL A 142 -6.66 -4.35 -3.17
CA VAL A 142 -5.94 -4.00 -4.40
C VAL A 142 -4.76 -3.07 -4.10
N ALA A 143 -4.96 -2.04 -3.29
CA ALA A 143 -3.88 -1.12 -2.90
C ALA A 143 -2.79 -1.83 -2.10
N PHE A 144 -3.17 -2.73 -1.19
CA PHE A 144 -2.24 -3.55 -0.42
C PHE A 144 -1.39 -4.45 -1.33
N ALA A 145 -2.02 -5.19 -2.24
CA ALA A 145 -1.32 -6.03 -3.20
C ALA A 145 -0.35 -5.20 -4.08
N ALA A 146 -0.80 -4.03 -4.55
CA ALA A 146 0.03 -3.12 -5.32
C ALA A 146 1.22 -2.59 -4.51
N LEU A 147 1.03 -2.22 -3.24
CA LEU A 147 2.11 -1.79 -2.35
C LEU A 147 3.09 -2.92 -2.09
N LEU A 148 2.62 -4.13 -1.80
CA LEU A 148 3.48 -5.30 -1.57
C LEU A 148 4.41 -5.60 -2.75
N ILE A 149 3.87 -5.60 -3.97
CA ILE A 149 4.66 -5.80 -5.20
C ILE A 149 5.67 -4.66 -5.39
N ASN A 150 5.33 -3.45 -4.97
CA ASN A 150 6.19 -2.27 -5.07
C ASN A 150 7.04 -2.03 -3.81
N ASN A 151 7.31 -3.06 -3.00
CA ASN A 151 8.13 -2.95 -1.79
C ASN A 151 7.62 -1.87 -0.83
N LEU A 152 6.30 -1.75 -0.68
CA LEU A 152 5.63 -0.73 0.12
C LEU A 152 6.05 0.71 -0.23
N SER A 153 6.63 0.92 -1.42
CA SER A 153 7.09 2.22 -1.89
C SER A 153 5.87 3.05 -2.25
N SER A 154 5.55 4.03 -1.42
CA SER A 154 4.61 5.08 -1.79
C SER A 154 5.14 6.41 -1.32
N ASN A 155 4.70 7.47 -1.99
CA ASN A 155 4.94 8.81 -1.48
C ASN A 155 4.13 8.96 -0.19
N HIS A 156 4.78 9.26 0.93
CA HIS A 156 4.08 9.65 2.15
C HIS A 156 3.04 10.72 1.80
N SER A 157 1.83 10.60 2.35
CA SER A 157 0.76 11.57 2.10
C SER A 157 1.24 12.97 2.51
N PRO A 158 0.95 14.02 1.70
CA PRO A 158 1.17 15.40 2.11
C PRO A 158 0.48 15.66 3.47
N GLY A 159 1.25 16.09 4.48
CA GLY A 159 0.73 16.32 5.83
C GLY A 159 0.61 15.09 6.73
N ALA A 160 1.37 14.01 6.48
CA ALA A 160 1.45 12.89 7.42
C ALA A 160 1.97 13.35 8.80
N ASN A 161 1.23 13.03 9.86
CA ASN A 161 1.61 13.36 11.24
C ASN A 161 2.65 12.39 11.83
N CYS A 162 2.80 11.20 11.23
CA CYS A 162 3.73 10.17 11.67
C CYS A 162 5.12 10.43 11.08
N GLU A 163 6.16 10.28 11.89
CA GLU A 163 7.53 10.35 11.42
C GLU A 163 7.84 9.17 10.48
N LYS A 164 8.77 9.35 9.53
CA LYS A 164 9.17 8.27 8.62
C LYS A 164 9.84 7.11 9.39
N ASP A 165 9.37 5.89 9.20
CA ASP A 165 9.88 4.71 9.93
C ASP A 165 11.31 4.33 9.54
N LYS A 166 11.77 4.73 8.35
CA LYS A 166 13.07 4.35 7.76
C LYS A 166 13.33 2.83 7.75
N CYS A 167 12.27 2.03 7.83
CA CYS A 167 12.34 0.58 7.72
C CYS A 167 12.83 0.17 6.34
N VAL A 168 13.59 -0.92 6.29
CA VAL A 168 13.99 -1.59 5.05
C VAL A 168 13.17 -2.87 4.93
N ASN A 169 12.62 -3.14 3.74
CA ASN A 169 11.91 -4.41 3.53
C ASN A 169 12.88 -5.58 3.62
N ILE A 170 12.55 -6.55 4.47
CA ILE A 170 13.35 -7.77 4.67
C ILE A 170 13.34 -8.63 3.39
N LYS A 171 12.21 -8.69 2.69
CA LYS A 171 12.06 -9.42 1.42
C LYS A 171 11.30 -8.56 0.42
N SER A 172 11.79 -8.57 -0.82
CA SER A 172 11.13 -7.93 -1.93
C SER A 172 10.41 -8.97 -2.78
N LEU A 173 9.08 -8.90 -2.85
CA LEU A 173 8.31 -9.67 -3.83
C LEU A 173 8.72 -9.29 -5.25
N ARG A 174 9.11 -8.02 -5.48
CA ARG A 174 9.67 -7.59 -6.76
C ARG A 174 10.88 -8.44 -7.16
N ASN A 175 11.80 -8.69 -6.24
CA ASN A 175 12.99 -9.49 -6.53
C ASN A 175 12.65 -10.96 -6.77
N ILE A 176 11.64 -11.49 -6.06
CA ILE A 176 11.16 -12.86 -6.28
C ILE A 176 10.55 -13.02 -7.67
N PHE A 177 9.75 -12.05 -8.13
CA PHE A 177 9.02 -12.15 -9.39
C PHE A 177 9.78 -11.62 -10.63
N PHE A 178 10.70 -10.67 -10.45
CA PHE A 178 11.22 -9.87 -11.57
C PHE A 178 12.75 -9.74 -11.64
N GLU A 179 13.51 -10.14 -10.62
CA GLU A 179 14.96 -10.24 -10.81
C GLU A 179 15.24 -11.50 -11.63
N ASN A 180 15.76 -11.29 -12.84
CA ASN A 180 16.40 -12.34 -13.60
C ASN A 180 17.54 -12.86 -12.72
N ARG A 181 17.34 -13.98 -12.01
CA ARG A 181 18.47 -14.73 -11.48
C ARG A 181 19.32 -15.06 -12.69
N VAL A 182 20.46 -14.40 -12.82
CA VAL A 182 21.46 -14.75 -13.82
C VAL A 182 21.86 -16.17 -13.46
N ALA A 183 21.22 -17.15 -14.12
CA ALA A 183 21.67 -18.51 -14.04
C ALA A 183 23.10 -18.50 -14.59
N SER A 184 24.03 -18.99 -13.80
CA SER A 184 25.36 -19.34 -14.27
C SER A 184 25.17 -20.34 -15.43
N SER A 185 25.45 -19.87 -16.65
CA SER A 185 25.24 -20.54 -17.94
C SER A 185 23.78 -20.52 -18.45
N PRO A 186 23.55 -20.29 -19.77
CA PRO A 186 22.24 -20.42 -20.38
C PRO A 186 21.83 -21.89 -20.40
N VAL A 187 21.24 -22.36 -19.30
CA VAL A 187 20.54 -23.64 -19.31
C VAL A 187 19.29 -23.43 -20.18
N PRO A 188 19.09 -24.21 -21.26
CA PRO A 188 17.84 -24.21 -21.99
C PRO A 188 16.71 -24.41 -20.98
N THR A 189 15.77 -23.48 -20.92
CA THR A 189 14.56 -23.70 -20.12
C THR A 189 13.81 -24.83 -20.81
N GLU A 190 13.91 -26.05 -20.30
CA GLU A 190 12.98 -27.11 -20.69
C GLU A 190 11.59 -26.67 -20.27
N ILE A 191 10.78 -26.31 -21.25
CA ILE A 191 9.40 -25.90 -21.03
C ILE A 191 8.59 -27.18 -20.91
N ASP A 192 8.15 -27.53 -19.69
CA ASP A 192 7.21 -28.63 -19.51
C ASP A 192 5.80 -28.17 -19.88
N PHE A 193 5.44 -28.42 -21.14
CA PHE A 193 4.14 -28.07 -21.69
C PHE A 193 2.99 -28.94 -21.14
N ARG A 194 3.28 -30.04 -20.42
CA ARG A 194 2.23 -30.98 -19.96
C ARG A 194 1.21 -30.34 -19.02
N HIS A 195 1.58 -29.23 -18.38
CA HIS A 195 0.67 -28.45 -17.53
C HIS A 195 -0.07 -27.32 -18.26
N ILE A 196 0.35 -26.94 -19.46
CA ILE A 196 -0.09 -25.71 -20.15
C ILE A 196 -0.98 -25.99 -21.37
N THR A 197 -1.06 -27.24 -21.83
CA THR A 197 -1.70 -27.62 -23.10
C THR A 197 -3.20 -27.93 -23.02
N SER A 198 -3.97 -27.38 -22.09
CA SER A 198 -5.40 -27.74 -21.98
C SER A 198 -6.35 -26.55 -22.15
N ASP A 199 -7.47 -26.84 -22.83
CA ASP A 199 -8.74 -26.09 -22.78
C ASP A 199 -9.22 -25.81 -21.33
N ASP A 200 -8.61 -26.45 -20.33
CA ASP A 200 -8.85 -26.22 -18.89
C ASP A 200 -8.28 -24.90 -18.35
N ILE A 201 -7.23 -24.31 -18.95
CA ILE A 201 -6.64 -23.03 -18.48
C ILE A 201 -7.43 -21.84 -19.01
N ILE A 202 -7.77 -21.88 -20.30
CA ILE A 202 -8.51 -20.80 -20.94
C ILE A 202 -9.99 -20.97 -20.61
N VAL A 203 -10.42 -20.27 -19.58
CA VAL A 203 -11.84 -20.21 -19.19
C VAL A 203 -12.69 -19.63 -20.32
N GLY A 204 -12.10 -18.87 -21.24
CA GLY A 204 -12.77 -18.27 -22.40
C GLY A 204 -13.52 -16.99 -22.05
N ILE A 205 -13.43 -15.99 -22.93
CA ILE A 205 -13.96 -14.65 -22.64
C ILE A 205 -15.47 -14.63 -22.35
N GLN A 206 -16.25 -15.59 -22.87
CA GLN A 206 -17.71 -15.63 -22.70
C GLN A 206 -18.13 -15.79 -21.23
N PHE A 207 -17.40 -16.58 -20.43
CA PHE A 207 -17.70 -16.73 -19.00
C PHE A 207 -17.37 -15.46 -18.21
N LYS A 208 -16.35 -14.70 -18.66
CA LYS A 208 -15.97 -13.42 -18.05
C LYS A 208 -16.91 -12.29 -18.43
N LYS A 209 -17.57 -12.34 -19.60
CA LYS A 209 -18.53 -11.33 -20.07
C LYS A 209 -19.70 -11.11 -19.13
N ASN A 210 -20.08 -12.13 -18.38
CA ASN A 210 -21.15 -12.03 -17.38
C ASN A 210 -20.74 -11.23 -16.14
N ASN A 211 -19.46 -10.87 -16.00
CA ASN A 211 -18.95 -10.03 -14.91
C ASN A 211 -18.42 -8.68 -15.46
N PRO A 212 -19.24 -7.61 -15.42
CA PRO A 212 -18.85 -6.29 -15.94
C PRO A 212 -17.58 -5.73 -15.30
N LYS A 213 -17.29 -6.08 -14.04
CA LYS A 213 -16.07 -5.60 -13.36
C LYS A 213 -14.81 -6.21 -14.00
N VAL A 214 -14.86 -7.48 -14.36
CA VAL A 214 -13.73 -8.20 -14.97
C VAL A 214 -13.51 -7.71 -16.41
N ILE A 215 -14.57 -7.66 -17.22
CA ILE A 215 -14.43 -7.17 -18.60
C ILE A 215 -14.00 -5.70 -18.65
N ALA A 216 -14.59 -4.81 -17.84
CA ALA A 216 -14.19 -3.41 -17.85
C ALA A 216 -12.72 -3.20 -17.42
N GLN A 217 -12.13 -4.13 -16.66
CA GLN A 217 -10.70 -4.11 -16.34
C GLN A 217 -9.87 -4.59 -17.52
N LEU A 218 -10.26 -5.70 -18.16
CA LEU A 218 -9.60 -6.22 -19.35
C LEU A 218 -9.60 -5.24 -20.52
N GLU A 219 -10.76 -4.64 -20.84
CA GLU A 219 -10.90 -3.59 -21.85
C GLU A 219 -9.98 -2.39 -21.55
N TYR A 220 -9.89 -2.00 -20.28
CA TYR A 220 -9.04 -0.88 -19.86
C TYR A 220 -7.55 -1.18 -20.05
N VAL A 221 -7.10 -2.36 -19.61
CA VAL A 221 -5.69 -2.78 -19.76
C VAL A 221 -5.33 -2.95 -21.24
N ALA A 222 -6.18 -3.63 -22.01
CA ALA A 222 -5.98 -3.80 -23.45
C ALA A 222 -5.95 -2.45 -24.18
N GLY A 223 -6.86 -1.53 -23.85
CA GLY A 223 -6.89 -0.18 -24.41
C GLY A 223 -5.63 0.64 -24.05
N TYR A 224 -5.15 0.53 -22.81
CA TYR A 224 -3.90 1.17 -22.38
C TYR A 224 -2.69 0.68 -23.18
N VAL A 225 -2.54 -0.65 -23.32
CA VAL A 225 -1.45 -1.24 -24.10
C VAL A 225 -1.58 -0.85 -25.56
N LEU A 226 -2.77 -0.96 -26.15
CA LEU A 226 -3.03 -0.57 -27.54
C LEU A 226 -2.66 0.88 -27.83
N ARG A 227 -2.94 1.82 -26.91
CA ARG A 227 -2.51 3.22 -27.04
C ARG A 227 -0.99 3.35 -27.15
N LYS A 228 -0.24 2.56 -26.37
CA LYS A 228 1.22 2.51 -26.45
C LYS A 228 1.70 1.83 -27.73
N THR A 229 1.05 0.74 -28.14
CA THR A 229 1.37 0.05 -29.41
C THR A 229 1.18 0.99 -30.61
N LYS A 230 0.10 1.77 -30.66
CA LYS A 230 -0.12 2.79 -31.70
C LYS A 230 0.96 3.89 -31.69
N THR A 231 1.48 4.26 -30.53
CA THR A 231 2.51 5.31 -30.48
C THR A 231 3.90 4.79 -30.82
N LYS A 232 4.20 3.52 -30.52
CA LYS A 232 5.53 2.93 -30.68
C LYS A 232 5.73 2.01 -31.89
N VAL A 233 4.67 1.41 -32.41
CA VAL A 233 4.75 0.37 -33.46
C VAL A 233 4.12 0.84 -34.76
N PHE A 234 2.88 1.36 -34.73
CA PHE A 234 2.17 1.77 -35.94
C PHE A 234 1.50 3.13 -35.79
N LYS A 235 1.87 4.11 -36.61
CA LYS A 235 1.20 5.43 -36.65
C LYS A 235 0.30 5.50 -37.88
N ASN A 236 -0.97 5.79 -37.69
CA ASN A 236 -1.96 6.00 -38.75
C ASN A 236 -2.12 4.85 -39.77
N CYS A 237 -1.90 3.60 -39.38
CA CYS A 237 -2.12 2.43 -40.25
C CYS A 237 -3.62 2.04 -40.30
N PRO A 238 -4.29 2.10 -41.46
CA PRO A 238 -5.71 1.75 -41.57
C PRO A 238 -5.99 0.29 -41.19
N ASN A 239 -5.14 -0.64 -41.63
CA ASN A 239 -5.31 -2.07 -41.33
C ASN A 239 -5.22 -2.35 -39.83
N CYS A 240 -4.23 -1.76 -39.13
CA CYS A 240 -4.12 -1.89 -37.68
C CYS A 240 -5.30 -1.20 -36.95
N ASN A 241 -5.75 -0.03 -37.42
CA ASN A 241 -6.92 0.62 -36.82
C ASN A 241 -8.17 -0.26 -36.98
N ASN A 242 -8.34 -0.91 -38.14
CA ASN A 242 -9.50 -1.75 -38.42
C ASN A 242 -9.52 -3.04 -37.59
N CYS A 243 -8.37 -3.69 -37.37
CA CYS A 243 -8.32 -4.97 -36.65
C CYS A 243 -8.08 -4.86 -35.14
N LEU A 244 -7.58 -3.72 -34.62
CA LEU A 244 -7.23 -3.58 -33.21
C LEU A 244 -8.16 -2.66 -32.42
N PHE A 245 -8.92 -1.78 -33.07
CA PHE A 245 -9.81 -0.83 -32.41
C PHE A 245 -11.27 -1.23 -32.62
N ASN A 246 -12.09 -0.98 -31.61
CA ASN A 246 -13.53 -1.11 -31.77
C ASN A 246 -14.07 0.10 -32.55
N ASN A 247 -14.49 -0.14 -33.79
CA ASN A 247 -15.09 0.87 -34.66
C ASN A 247 -16.63 0.94 -34.51
N ILE A 248 -17.22 0.03 -33.75
CA ILE A 248 -18.67 -0.05 -33.52
C ILE A 248 -19.02 0.88 -32.33
N LYS A 249 -20.07 1.70 -32.50
CA LYS A 249 -20.56 2.63 -31.47
C LYS A 249 -21.33 1.94 -30.32
N GLU A 250 -21.14 0.65 -30.11
CA GLU A 250 -21.72 -0.03 -28.96
C GLU A 250 -21.07 0.47 -27.67
N ILE A 251 -21.88 0.64 -26.63
CA ILE A 251 -21.41 1.06 -25.32
C ILE A 251 -20.62 -0.11 -24.71
N THR A 252 -19.31 -0.08 -24.87
CA THR A 252 -18.37 -0.97 -24.18
C THR A 252 -18.39 -0.72 -22.67
N ASN A 253 -18.04 -1.70 -21.84
CA ASN A 253 -18.06 -1.56 -20.38
C ASN A 253 -17.10 -0.47 -19.88
N ILE A 254 -16.01 -0.21 -20.61
CA ILE A 254 -15.04 0.85 -20.34
C ILE A 254 -15.64 2.26 -20.50
N ALA A 255 -16.75 2.44 -21.23
CA ALA A 255 -17.41 3.74 -21.36
C ALA A 255 -17.93 4.25 -20.00
N VAL A 256 -18.24 3.36 -19.06
CA VAL A 256 -18.62 3.72 -17.68
C VAL A 256 -17.45 4.35 -16.91
N LYS A 257 -16.20 4.07 -17.33
CA LYS A 257 -14.99 4.64 -16.73
C LYS A 257 -14.55 5.97 -17.37
N GLU A 258 -15.24 6.45 -18.40
CA GLU A 258 -14.96 7.75 -19.01
C GLU A 258 -15.36 8.88 -18.07
N TYR A 259 -14.38 9.68 -17.66
CA TYR A 259 -14.61 10.82 -16.79
C TYR A 259 -15.30 11.99 -17.52
N LYS A 260 -14.97 12.19 -18.81
CA LYS A 260 -15.61 13.20 -19.67
C LYS A 260 -16.19 12.50 -20.90
N LYS A 261 -17.48 12.16 -20.81
CA LYS A 261 -18.22 11.43 -21.86
C LYS A 261 -18.10 12.09 -23.25
N GLU A 262 -17.97 13.41 -23.29
CA GLU A 262 -17.84 14.21 -24.50
C GLU A 262 -16.47 14.10 -25.18
N LYS A 263 -15.39 13.82 -24.44
CA LYS A 263 -14.01 13.87 -24.95
C LYS A 263 -13.40 12.50 -25.27
N LYS A 264 -14.07 11.39 -24.91
CA LYS A 264 -13.63 9.99 -25.11
C LYS A 264 -12.11 9.82 -25.02
N LEU A 265 -11.58 9.92 -23.80
CA LEU A 265 -10.13 9.95 -23.55
C LEU A 265 -9.50 8.55 -23.52
N LEU A 266 -10.32 7.51 -23.37
CA LEU A 266 -9.88 6.13 -23.34
C LEU A 266 -9.81 5.55 -24.75
N THR A 267 -8.94 4.54 -24.87
CA THR A 267 -8.81 3.76 -26.10
C THR A 267 -9.74 2.57 -26.02
N TYR A 268 -10.53 2.36 -27.08
CA TYR A 268 -11.50 1.26 -27.18
C TYR A 268 -10.92 0.12 -28.02
N PRO A 269 -10.41 -0.95 -27.41
CA PRO A 269 -9.84 -2.09 -28.13
C PRO A 269 -10.92 -2.94 -28.81
N ALA A 270 -10.57 -3.62 -29.90
CA ALA A 270 -11.41 -4.64 -30.54
C ALA A 270 -11.65 -5.84 -29.60
N THR A 271 -12.79 -6.51 -29.75
CA THR A 271 -13.21 -7.61 -28.87
C THR A 271 -12.21 -8.77 -28.89
N GLU A 272 -11.61 -9.06 -30.05
CA GLU A 272 -10.61 -10.10 -30.26
C GLU A 272 -9.31 -9.77 -29.51
N LEU A 273 -8.93 -8.49 -29.45
CA LEU A 273 -7.80 -8.05 -28.65
C LEU A 273 -8.09 -8.21 -27.16
N VAL A 274 -9.30 -7.90 -26.71
CA VAL A 274 -9.71 -8.13 -25.30
C VAL A 274 -9.71 -9.63 -24.96
N ALA A 275 -10.14 -10.48 -25.89
CA ALA A 275 -10.07 -11.94 -25.74
C ALA A 275 -8.63 -12.41 -25.59
N SER A 276 -7.70 -11.94 -26.43
CA SER A 276 -6.28 -12.27 -26.27
C SER A 276 -5.74 -11.86 -24.89
N PHE A 277 -6.14 -10.71 -24.37
CA PHE A 277 -5.72 -10.26 -23.02
C PHE A 277 -6.36 -11.09 -21.90
N SER A 278 -7.58 -11.58 -22.09
CA SER A 278 -8.22 -12.52 -21.19
C SER A 278 -7.42 -13.81 -21.09
N ASP A 279 -7.02 -14.37 -22.23
CA ASP A 279 -6.28 -15.64 -22.29
C ASP A 279 -4.88 -15.47 -21.69
N MET A 280 -4.21 -14.34 -21.97
CA MET A 280 -2.94 -13.98 -21.32
C MET A 280 -3.09 -13.90 -19.79
N GLN A 281 -4.19 -13.33 -19.30
CA GLN A 281 -4.44 -13.21 -17.86
C GLN A 281 -4.59 -14.59 -17.22
N ASP A 282 -5.34 -15.50 -17.84
CA ASP A 282 -5.55 -16.86 -17.30
C ASP A 282 -4.22 -17.62 -17.24
N VAL A 283 -3.42 -17.54 -18.30
CA VAL A 283 -2.07 -18.10 -18.35
C VAL A 283 -1.16 -17.52 -17.26
N ILE A 284 -1.15 -16.20 -17.06
CA ILE A 284 -0.36 -15.57 -15.98
C ILE A 284 -0.80 -16.09 -14.61
N ILE A 285 -2.11 -16.13 -14.36
CA ILE A 285 -2.65 -16.57 -13.07
C ILE A 285 -2.25 -18.02 -12.79
N ASP A 286 -2.36 -18.89 -13.77
CA ASP A 286 -2.00 -20.30 -13.64
C ASP A 286 -0.49 -20.50 -13.40
N ILE A 287 0.35 -19.86 -14.22
CA ILE A 287 1.80 -19.92 -14.08
C ILE A 287 2.24 -19.38 -12.72
N ILE A 288 1.66 -18.27 -12.24
CA ILE A 288 2.01 -17.72 -10.92
C ILE A 288 1.57 -18.67 -9.80
N LYS A 289 0.40 -19.31 -9.90
CA LYS A 289 -0.09 -20.23 -8.86
C LYS A 289 0.86 -21.41 -8.63
N PHE A 290 1.40 -21.99 -9.69
CA PHE A 290 2.20 -23.22 -9.59
C PHE A 290 3.71 -22.99 -9.69
N ASN A 291 4.14 -21.91 -10.35
CA ASN A 291 5.53 -21.72 -10.77
C ASN A 291 6.09 -20.33 -10.41
N ALA A 292 5.53 -19.62 -9.43
CA ALA A 292 5.96 -18.26 -9.03
C ALA A 292 7.48 -18.11 -8.75
N ALA A 293 8.15 -19.17 -8.30
CA ALA A 293 9.58 -19.16 -7.98
C ALA A 293 10.50 -19.54 -9.16
N MET A 294 9.93 -19.84 -10.33
CA MET A 294 10.67 -20.29 -11.50
C MET A 294 11.65 -19.21 -12.00
N PRO A 295 12.94 -19.53 -12.20
CA PRO A 295 13.86 -18.61 -12.86
C PRO A 295 13.38 -18.26 -14.27
N ASN A 296 13.59 -17.02 -14.71
CA ASN A 296 13.20 -16.54 -16.05
C ASN A 296 11.71 -16.70 -16.40
N ILE A 297 10.82 -16.72 -15.40
CA ILE A 297 9.35 -16.84 -15.56
C ILE A 297 8.77 -15.86 -16.59
N LYS A 298 9.37 -14.69 -16.74
CA LYS A 298 9.00 -13.69 -17.77
C LYS A 298 9.16 -14.21 -19.20
N ASN A 299 10.30 -14.81 -19.50
CA ASN A 299 10.57 -15.37 -20.83
C ASN A 299 9.68 -16.59 -21.08
N TYR A 300 9.45 -17.39 -20.03
CA TYR A 300 8.51 -18.50 -20.06
C TYR A 300 7.09 -18.05 -20.43
N ILE A 301 6.53 -17.09 -19.69
CA ILE A 301 5.20 -16.50 -19.96
C ILE A 301 5.13 -15.95 -21.39
N LYS A 302 6.17 -15.23 -21.84
CA LYS A 302 6.21 -14.69 -23.20
C LYS A 302 6.17 -15.80 -24.26
N THR A 303 6.91 -16.88 -24.08
CA THR A 303 6.89 -18.03 -25.00
C THR A 303 5.51 -18.68 -25.03
N VAL A 304 4.89 -18.86 -23.87
CA VAL A 304 3.53 -19.41 -23.76
C VAL A 304 2.51 -18.52 -24.48
N PHE A 305 2.59 -17.19 -24.33
CA PHE A 305 1.72 -16.25 -25.06
C PHE A 305 1.87 -16.33 -26.57
N CYS A 306 3.06 -16.60 -27.08
CA CYS A 306 3.29 -16.74 -28.52
C CYS A 306 2.72 -18.05 -29.07
N MET A 307 2.60 -19.09 -28.23
CA MET A 307 2.14 -20.41 -28.65
C MET A 307 0.62 -20.57 -28.55
N ILE A 308 -0.01 -20.04 -27.50
CA ILE A 308 -1.41 -20.34 -27.19
C ILE A 308 -2.36 -19.29 -27.75
N ASN A 309 -1.98 -18.01 -27.77
CA ASN A 309 -2.90 -16.97 -28.21
C ASN A 309 -3.12 -16.99 -29.72
N ASN A 310 -4.38 -16.89 -30.11
CA ASN A 310 -4.77 -16.72 -31.49
C ASN A 310 -4.65 -15.24 -31.93
N TYR A 311 -3.59 -14.92 -32.67
CA TYR A 311 -3.38 -13.58 -33.25
C TYR A 311 -3.86 -13.44 -34.70
N ASN A 312 -4.70 -14.35 -35.21
CA ASN A 312 -5.13 -14.33 -36.60
C ASN A 312 -6.03 -13.12 -36.95
N TYR A 313 -6.71 -12.55 -35.95
CA TYR A 313 -7.48 -11.31 -36.10
C TYR A 313 -6.60 -10.11 -36.50
N ILE A 314 -5.28 -10.16 -36.24
CA ILE A 314 -4.35 -9.12 -36.68
C ILE A 314 -4.05 -9.33 -38.18
N THR A 315 -4.86 -8.70 -39.02
CA THR A 315 -4.81 -8.83 -40.49
C THR A 315 -3.74 -7.96 -41.16
N CYS A 316 -3.15 -7.00 -40.44
CA CYS A 316 -2.12 -6.11 -40.99
C CYS A 316 -0.78 -6.82 -41.19
N GLN A 317 -0.49 -7.28 -42.41
CA GLN A 317 0.76 -8.01 -42.70
C GLN A 317 2.04 -7.21 -42.38
N MET A 318 2.03 -5.88 -42.59
CA MET A 318 3.19 -5.03 -42.33
C MET A 318 3.61 -4.99 -40.86
N HIS A 319 2.65 -4.88 -39.94
CA HIS A 319 2.95 -4.65 -38.51
C HIS A 319 2.61 -5.85 -37.63
N LYS A 320 2.06 -6.94 -38.17
CA LYS A 320 1.56 -8.10 -37.39
C LYS A 320 2.61 -8.60 -36.40
N LYS A 321 3.83 -8.84 -36.88
CA LYS A 321 4.93 -9.36 -36.05
C LYS A 321 5.28 -8.39 -34.92
N ASP A 322 5.47 -7.11 -35.22
CA ASP A 322 5.89 -6.11 -34.24
C ASP A 322 4.79 -5.80 -33.23
N VAL A 323 3.53 -5.83 -33.65
CA VAL A 323 2.37 -5.69 -32.76
C VAL A 323 2.31 -6.86 -31.77
N ILE A 324 2.43 -8.10 -32.25
CA ILE A 324 2.43 -9.29 -31.38
C ILE A 324 3.61 -9.24 -30.42
N MET A 325 4.81 -8.92 -30.91
CA MET A 325 6.00 -8.78 -30.08
C MET A 325 5.82 -7.69 -29.01
N TYR A 326 5.27 -6.54 -29.36
CA TYR A 326 5.05 -5.45 -28.41
C TYR A 326 3.98 -5.79 -27.38
N ILE A 327 2.86 -6.40 -27.78
CA ILE A 327 1.79 -6.78 -26.85
C ILE A 327 2.29 -7.85 -25.88
N THR A 328 2.88 -8.94 -26.39
CA THR A 328 3.42 -10.03 -25.55
C THR A 328 4.53 -9.52 -24.63
N PHE A 329 5.37 -8.60 -25.11
CA PHE A 329 6.34 -7.90 -24.27
C PHE A 329 5.65 -7.04 -23.21
N ALA A 330 4.68 -6.20 -23.58
CA ALA A 330 3.98 -5.31 -22.65
C ALA A 330 3.12 -6.05 -21.61
N CYS A 331 2.71 -7.29 -21.89
CA CYS A 331 1.96 -8.14 -20.96
C CYS A 331 2.87 -9.04 -20.12
N SER A 332 4.03 -9.45 -20.65
CA SER A 332 5.09 -10.10 -19.85
C SER A 332 5.89 -9.08 -19.03
N TRP A 333 5.80 -7.80 -19.37
CA TRP A 333 6.24 -6.67 -18.57
C TRP A 333 5.13 -6.23 -17.64
N SER A 334 5.35 -6.35 -16.33
CA SER A 334 4.55 -5.60 -15.38
C SER A 334 4.67 -4.09 -15.68
N PRO A 335 3.61 -3.27 -15.53
CA PRO A 335 3.63 -1.81 -15.76
C PRO A 335 4.65 -0.99 -14.93
N LEU A 336 5.57 -1.63 -14.21
CA LEU A 336 6.30 -1.09 -13.07
C LEU A 336 7.73 -0.60 -13.37
N GLU A 337 8.09 -0.40 -14.64
CA GLU A 337 9.31 0.33 -15.00
C GLU A 337 9.07 1.83 -15.25
N ASN A 338 7.81 2.27 -15.34
CA ASN A 338 7.48 3.69 -15.27
C ASN A 338 6.83 4.01 -13.92
N SER A 339 7.65 4.27 -12.91
CA SER A 339 7.28 5.15 -11.79
C SER A 339 7.18 6.62 -12.23
N SER A 340 6.65 6.86 -13.42
CA SER A 340 6.00 8.12 -13.78
C SER A 340 4.50 7.82 -13.77
N THR A 341 3.90 7.98 -12.60
CA THR A 341 2.49 8.36 -12.52
C THR A 341 2.27 9.51 -13.51
N PRO A 342 1.16 9.55 -14.27
CA PRO A 342 0.85 10.73 -15.05
C PRO A 342 0.64 11.87 -14.07
N THR A 343 1.66 12.72 -13.91
CA THR A 343 1.47 14.10 -13.51
C THR A 343 0.57 14.70 -14.57
N VAL A 344 -0.72 14.84 -14.26
CA VAL A 344 -1.52 15.85 -14.94
C VAL A 344 -0.86 17.16 -14.51
N ILE A 345 -0.04 17.71 -15.39
CA ILE A 345 0.39 19.11 -15.32
C ILE A 345 -0.89 19.92 -15.47
N GLY A 346 -1.52 20.23 -14.33
CA GLY A 346 -2.48 21.31 -14.25
C GLY A 346 -1.69 22.58 -14.34
N SER A 347 -1.76 23.24 -15.49
CA SER A 347 -1.30 24.59 -15.69
C SER A 347 -1.85 25.47 -14.56
N SER A 348 -0.95 26.13 -13.83
CA SER A 348 -1.25 27.31 -13.04
C SER A 348 -1.81 28.37 -13.99
N ALA A 349 -3.14 28.50 -13.99
CA ALA A 349 -3.80 29.72 -14.39
C ALA A 349 -4.40 30.31 -13.12
N ASP A 350 -3.87 31.46 -12.73
CA ASP A 350 -4.46 32.37 -11.76
C ASP A 350 -5.97 32.49 -11.96
N MET A 351 -6.73 32.18 -10.92
CA MET A 351 -7.98 32.90 -10.64
C MET A 351 -8.08 33.09 -9.12
N THR A 352 -7.54 34.22 -8.70
CA THR A 352 -7.97 34.93 -7.51
C THR A 352 -9.45 35.28 -7.64
N SER A 353 -10.30 34.63 -6.84
CA SER A 353 -11.55 35.26 -6.37
C SER A 353 -11.96 34.64 -5.04
N GLN A 354 -11.78 35.42 -3.98
CA GLN A 354 -12.32 35.20 -2.65
C GLN A 354 -13.85 35.16 -2.71
N LEU A 355 -14.48 34.23 -1.99
CA LEU A 355 -15.59 34.52 -1.05
C LEU A 355 -15.93 33.26 -0.22
N PRO A 356 -16.48 33.44 1.00
CA PRO A 356 -16.33 32.53 2.13
C PRO A 356 -17.50 31.55 2.26
N LEU A 357 -17.23 30.35 2.77
CA LEU A 357 -18.27 29.45 3.26
C LEU A 357 -17.96 29.04 4.70
N GLN A 358 -18.86 29.48 5.57
CA GLN A 358 -18.89 29.28 7.01
C GLN A 358 -18.90 27.78 7.36
N LEU A 359 -18.09 27.44 8.36
CA LEU A 359 -18.09 26.15 9.04
C LEU A 359 -19.42 25.97 9.79
N ALA A 360 -20.17 24.92 9.44
CA ALA A 360 -21.22 24.37 10.27
C ALA A 360 -20.71 23.04 10.87
N SER A 361 -20.71 22.99 12.20
CA SER A 361 -20.28 21.86 13.04
C SER A 361 -21.19 20.63 12.84
N PRO A 362 -20.66 19.39 12.76
CA PRO A 362 -21.47 18.19 12.83
C PRO A 362 -21.35 17.54 14.23
N ASP A 363 -22.03 18.13 15.21
CA ASP A 363 -22.52 17.38 16.37
C ASP A 363 -23.98 16.99 16.08
N ASN A 364 -24.33 15.73 16.36
CA ASN A 364 -25.62 15.06 16.11
C ASN A 364 -25.78 14.41 14.72
N LEU A 365 -25.28 13.18 14.57
CA LEU A 365 -25.91 12.12 13.74
C LEU A 365 -25.19 10.76 13.90
N ILE A 366 -24.90 10.31 15.13
CA ILE A 366 -24.51 8.91 15.40
C ILE A 366 -25.08 8.51 16.78
N SER A 367 -26.38 8.18 16.86
CA SER A 367 -26.88 7.38 17.98
C SER A 367 -27.75 6.19 17.57
N ASP A 368 -28.36 6.17 16.38
CA ASP A 368 -29.44 5.22 16.12
C ASP A 368 -29.17 4.31 14.93
N THR A 369 -28.13 3.44 14.97
CA THR A 369 -28.12 2.21 14.14
C THR A 369 -27.17 1.10 14.62
N ILE A 370 -27.00 0.92 15.94
CA ILE A 370 -26.35 -0.29 16.49
C ILE A 370 -27.38 -1.11 17.24
N HIS A 371 -28.27 -1.80 16.51
CA HIS A 371 -28.90 -3.02 16.99
C HIS A 371 -29.48 -3.77 15.79
N GLN A 372 -28.72 -4.75 15.32
CA GLN A 372 -29.13 -6.02 14.70
C GLN A 372 -28.04 -6.50 13.74
N ARG A 373 -27.18 -7.42 14.19
CA ARG A 373 -26.52 -8.37 13.28
C ARG A 373 -26.23 -9.71 13.99
N ASN A 374 -26.66 -10.75 13.28
CA ASN A 374 -26.79 -12.17 13.60
C ASN A 374 -25.55 -12.88 14.19
N PRO A 375 -25.75 -13.93 15.02
CA PRO A 375 -24.70 -14.79 15.54
C PRO A 375 -24.42 -15.94 14.55
N LYS A 376 -23.60 -15.70 13.52
CA LYS A 376 -23.08 -16.78 12.63
C LYS A 376 -21.61 -16.63 12.22
N HIS A 377 -20.80 -15.87 12.95
CA HIS A 377 -19.36 -15.71 12.66
C HIS A 377 -18.42 -16.19 13.78
N SER A 378 -18.88 -17.02 14.72
CA SER A 378 -18.05 -17.55 15.81
C SER A 378 -17.19 -18.77 15.45
N SER A 379 -17.07 -19.17 14.17
CA SER A 379 -16.30 -20.37 13.78
C SER A 379 -15.03 -20.11 12.98
N LEU A 380 -14.66 -18.84 12.70
CA LEU A 380 -13.38 -18.53 12.02
C LEU A 380 -12.24 -18.20 12.98
N GLN A 381 -12.54 -17.98 14.27
CA GLN A 381 -11.55 -17.59 15.29
C GLN A 381 -10.79 -18.78 15.89
N SER A 382 -11.19 -20.03 15.59
CA SER A 382 -10.54 -21.25 16.09
C SER A 382 -9.61 -21.95 15.08
N MET A 383 -9.49 -21.45 13.84
CA MET A 383 -8.65 -22.08 12.80
C MET A 383 -7.29 -21.40 12.59
N LEU A 384 -7.04 -20.23 13.19
CA LEU A 384 -5.76 -19.50 13.08
C LEU A 384 -4.73 -19.87 14.16
N SER A 385 -5.05 -20.80 15.07
CA SER A 385 -4.20 -21.19 16.20
C SER A 385 -3.40 -22.47 15.98
N ALA A 386 -3.43 -23.09 14.79
CA ALA A 386 -2.91 -24.45 14.58
C ALA A 386 -1.83 -24.58 13.48
N GLN A 387 -1.24 -23.50 12.98
CA GLN A 387 -0.20 -23.56 11.93
C GLN A 387 1.03 -22.68 12.22
N ILE A 388 1.44 -22.64 13.48
CA ILE A 388 2.81 -22.28 13.87
C ILE A 388 3.25 -23.28 14.93
N TYR A 389 3.78 -24.41 14.47
CA TYR A 389 4.76 -25.26 15.16
C TYR A 389 5.62 -25.93 14.11
#